data_AF-A0A9W8HEK8-F1
#
_entry.id   AF-A0A9W8HEK8-F1
#
_cell.length_a   1.000
_cell.length_b   1.000
_cell.length_c   1.000
_cell.angle_alpha   90.00
_cell.angle_beta   90.00
_cell.angle_gamma   90.00
#
_symmetry.space_group_name_H-M   'P 1'
#
loop_
_entity.id
_entity.type
_entity.pdbx_description
1 polymer ?
#
loop_
_entity_poly.entity_id
_entity_poly.type
_entity_poly.pdbx_seq_one_letter_code
_entity_poly.pdbx_strand_id
1 'polypeptide(L)'
;MAAALPPAVVAGALRYLIDERVESLGEWKQHLRLLTVCSAWRREALPLVYKNIFIACVARGDGEDDASDSGHDKDPSRAVLTTNIDLVVKMGRHKGVTGLSLYMDYEMGLLPFVERALALLRIVAPRWDNITSLHAELISSSPADAAGRAPSPGQAVELASALAAMVPRVTALYASAETEDQLCRTFASTLLSAYAHQLARSSCYIMVDPNMPPFSAAMTRMVARMSASPSAPCVYAGALTNLHITEPPGGSLWPLFYTSDGPAAEQEDIVFASLRRLQLVAADDSRGGSPDSGQDEIYQRLAFPSLALLKVDLSHPLARLLRHAQLPDTLDKLEIACPRIGSASVRGAQLSARVQAQLAELAAGSGSGEAGFWAMTSLLFGTDGLGGYSQLLVGNASRMPDPEAQRWANLTKLEIMPTISTEYLLRLISALPRTEELVVHSLALAGGELPQDLPTNATIRILRLNYRLTKDSEQLGLALIRRLLPRLPAVDELFMPSFPPPFYDFLREQAPSHPHIAAFLPEVGA
;
A
#
# COMPACT_ATOMS: atom_id res chain seq x y z
N MET A 1 -28.98 -4.39 35.76
CA MET A 1 -27.86 -3.41 35.85
C MET A 1 -26.71 -3.95 35.04
N ALA A 2 -26.45 -3.42 33.84
CA ALA A 2 -25.22 -3.77 33.11
C ALA A 2 -24.03 -3.17 33.87
N ALA A 3 -23.00 -3.97 34.14
CA ALA A 3 -21.78 -3.50 34.79
C ALA A 3 -21.17 -2.35 33.97
N ALA A 4 -21.05 -1.17 34.56
CA ALA A 4 -20.42 -0.04 33.91
C ALA A 4 -18.93 -0.34 33.73
N LEU A 5 -18.45 -0.36 32.48
CA LEU A 5 -17.03 -0.52 32.19
C LEU A 5 -16.21 0.60 32.87
N PRO A 6 -15.01 0.31 33.37
CA PRO A 6 -14.13 1.33 33.94
C PRO A 6 -13.86 2.46 32.93
N PRO A 7 -13.81 3.74 33.36
CA PRO A 7 -13.59 4.88 32.45
C PRO A 7 -12.34 4.75 31.57
N ALA A 8 -11.25 4.17 32.09
CA ALA A 8 -10.03 3.95 31.32
C ALA A 8 -10.22 2.95 30.16
N VAL A 9 -11.03 1.91 30.37
CA VAL A 9 -11.36 0.93 29.33
C VAL A 9 -12.24 1.57 28.26
N VAL A 10 -13.23 2.37 28.69
CA VAL A 10 -14.09 3.13 27.77
C VAL A 10 -13.26 4.11 26.93
N ALA A 11 -12.37 4.88 27.54
CA ALA A 11 -11.48 5.80 26.83
C ALA A 11 -10.55 5.07 25.85
N GLY A 12 -10.00 3.91 26.24
CA GLY A 12 -9.18 3.07 25.36
C GLY A 12 -9.97 2.56 24.15
N ALA A 13 -11.16 2.01 24.38
CA ALA A 13 -12.04 1.52 23.32
C ALA A 13 -12.48 2.66 22.38
N LEU A 14 -12.86 3.82 22.92
CA LEU A 14 -13.26 4.97 22.11
C LEU A 14 -12.13 5.53 21.25
N ARG A 15 -10.88 5.54 21.75
CA ARG A 15 -9.72 5.93 20.93
C ARG A 15 -9.41 4.96 19.81
N TYR A 16 -9.80 3.69 19.97
CA TYR A 16 -9.66 2.68 18.92
C TYR A 16 -10.80 2.79 17.89
N LEU A 17 -12.02 3.09 18.34
CA LEU A 17 -13.21 3.17 17.48
C LEU A 17 -13.34 4.50 16.74
N ILE A 18 -12.89 5.61 17.34
CA ILE A 18 -12.92 6.93 16.73
C ILE A 18 -11.58 7.14 16.05
N ASP A 19 -11.57 6.98 14.73
CA ASP A 19 -10.39 7.25 13.93
C ASP A 19 -9.97 8.73 14.08
N GLU A 20 -8.66 8.98 14.04
CA GLU A 20 -8.12 10.33 13.91
C GLU A 20 -8.47 10.97 12.56
N ARG A 21 -8.92 10.18 11.58
CA ARG A 21 -9.37 10.60 10.26
C ARG A 21 -10.90 10.53 10.16
N VAL A 22 -11.51 11.63 9.72
CA VAL A 22 -12.93 11.71 9.36
C VAL A 22 -12.98 12.47 8.05
N GLU A 23 -13.46 11.83 6.99
CA GLU A 23 -13.49 12.40 5.63
C GLU A 23 -14.89 12.77 5.20
N SER A 24 -15.89 12.02 5.66
CA SER A 24 -17.27 12.18 5.22
C SER A 24 -18.22 12.51 6.37
N LEU A 25 -19.35 13.12 5.99
CA LEU A 25 -20.48 13.29 6.90
C LEU A 25 -21.02 11.94 7.41
N GLY A 26 -20.94 10.90 6.58
CA GLY A 26 -21.35 9.55 6.91
C GLY A 26 -20.53 8.97 8.07
N GLU A 27 -19.21 8.93 7.93
CA GLU A 27 -18.28 8.50 8.98
C GLU A 27 -18.47 9.29 10.27
N TRP A 28 -18.55 10.62 10.16
CA TRP A 28 -18.72 11.45 11.34
C TRP A 28 -20.03 11.16 12.07
N LYS A 29 -21.13 10.94 11.33
CA LYS A 29 -22.41 10.50 11.91
C LYS A 29 -22.31 9.16 12.61
N GLN A 30 -21.48 8.24 12.13
CA GLN A 30 -21.22 6.97 12.84
C GLN A 30 -20.56 7.23 14.20
N HIS A 31 -19.58 8.14 14.27
CA HIS A 31 -18.95 8.54 15.53
C HIS A 31 -19.94 9.22 16.50
N LEU A 32 -20.88 10.04 16.00
CA LEU A 32 -21.91 10.68 16.84
C LEU A 32 -22.81 9.67 17.58
N ARG A 33 -23.01 8.46 17.03
CA ARG A 33 -23.79 7.40 17.71
C ARG A 33 -23.20 7.03 19.07
N LEU A 34 -21.87 7.13 19.23
CA LEU A 34 -21.18 6.86 20.49
C LEU A 34 -21.60 7.82 21.62
N LEU A 35 -22.09 9.02 21.27
CA LEU A 35 -22.60 9.99 22.25
C LEU A 35 -23.97 9.60 22.84
N THR A 36 -24.65 8.61 22.27
CA THR A 36 -26.00 8.20 22.66
C THR A 36 -26.03 7.04 23.66
N VAL A 37 -24.91 6.32 23.85
CA VAL A 37 -24.85 5.08 24.66
C VAL A 37 -25.23 5.32 26.12
N CYS A 38 -24.48 6.16 26.84
CA CYS A 38 -24.79 6.58 28.21
C CYS A 38 -24.02 7.87 28.56
N SER A 39 -24.30 8.47 29.72
CA SER A 39 -23.67 9.73 30.15
C SER A 39 -22.14 9.62 30.30
N ALA A 40 -21.64 8.49 30.80
CA ALA A 40 -20.21 8.24 30.96
C ALA A 40 -19.50 8.17 29.59
N TRP A 41 -20.01 7.36 28.67
CA TRP A 41 -19.48 7.27 27.30
C TRP A 41 -19.54 8.60 26.58
N ARG A 42 -20.66 9.32 26.69
CA ARG A 42 -20.80 10.65 26.11
C ARG A 42 -19.72 11.60 26.61
N ARG A 43 -19.43 11.62 27.91
CA ARG A 43 -18.41 12.50 28.49
C ARG A 43 -17.02 12.22 27.92
N GLU A 44 -16.65 10.95 27.78
CA GLU A 44 -15.33 10.54 27.24
C GLU A 44 -15.25 10.66 25.71
N ALA A 45 -16.33 10.38 24.98
CA ALA A 45 -16.37 10.38 23.51
C ALA A 45 -16.46 11.79 22.93
N LEU A 46 -17.15 12.72 23.60
CA LEU A 46 -17.36 14.08 23.09
C LEU A 46 -16.06 14.81 22.71
N PRO A 47 -14.97 14.83 23.51
CA PRO A 47 -13.73 15.45 23.08
C PRO A 47 -13.08 14.75 21.87
N LEU A 48 -13.34 13.45 21.65
CA LEU A 48 -12.80 12.69 20.52
C LEU A 48 -13.60 12.92 19.24
N VAL A 49 -14.94 12.88 19.31
CA VAL A 49 -15.83 13.08 18.15
C VAL A 49 -15.72 14.49 17.55
N TYR A 50 -15.44 15.49 18.39
CA TYR A 50 -15.26 16.89 17.97
C TYR A 50 -13.77 17.30 17.88
N LYS A 51 -12.83 16.35 17.96
CA LYS A 51 -11.38 16.59 17.81
C LYS A 51 -11.00 16.99 16.37
N ASN A 52 -11.81 16.60 15.39
CA ASN A 52 -11.50 16.79 13.97
C ASN A 52 -12.61 17.56 13.26
N ILE A 53 -12.21 18.41 12.32
CA ILE A 53 -13.10 19.04 11.34
C ILE A 53 -12.83 18.44 9.96
N PHE A 54 -13.89 18.31 9.17
CA PHE A 54 -13.76 17.92 7.77
C PHE A 54 -14.45 18.95 6.87
N ILE A 55 -13.92 19.11 5.67
CA ILE A 55 -14.52 19.86 4.57
C ILE A 55 -14.45 18.93 3.37
N ALA A 56 -15.61 18.42 2.96
CA ALA A 56 -15.73 17.48 1.87
C ALA A 56 -16.53 18.08 0.72
N CYS A 57 -16.05 17.93 -0.50
CA CYS A 57 -16.78 18.25 -1.72
C CYS A 57 -17.26 16.97 -2.38
N VAL A 58 -18.58 16.81 -2.48
CA VAL A 58 -19.23 15.64 -3.08
C VAL A 58 -20.18 16.07 -4.18
N ALA A 59 -20.51 15.17 -5.11
CA ALA A 59 -21.59 15.40 -6.06
C ALA A 59 -22.91 15.60 -5.29
N ARG A 60 -23.74 16.56 -5.74
CA ARG A 60 -25.12 16.68 -5.29
C ARG A 60 -25.85 15.41 -5.70
N GLY A 61 -26.06 14.51 -4.76
CA GLY A 61 -26.95 13.37 -4.95
C GLY A 61 -28.32 13.89 -5.38
N ASP A 62 -28.71 13.56 -6.61
CA ASP A 62 -30.13 13.25 -6.83
C ASP A 62 -30.44 12.06 -5.92
N GLY A 63 -31.66 12.02 -5.37
CA GLY A 63 -32.03 11.06 -4.34
C GLY A 63 -31.72 9.62 -4.70
N GLU A 64 -31.63 8.79 -3.66
CA GLU A 64 -31.65 7.33 -3.73
C GLU A 64 -32.54 6.85 -4.91
N ASP A 65 -31.99 5.94 -5.73
CA ASP A 65 -32.55 5.35 -6.96
C ASP A 65 -32.17 6.05 -8.29
N ASP A 66 -30.94 5.85 -8.75
CA ASP A 66 -30.74 5.39 -10.13
C ASP A 66 -29.34 4.75 -10.30
N ALA A 67 -29.36 3.42 -10.31
CA ALA A 67 -28.21 2.59 -10.62
C ALA A 67 -28.11 2.43 -12.14
N SER A 68 -27.53 3.39 -12.84
CA SER A 68 -26.79 3.21 -14.11
C SER A 68 -26.59 4.54 -14.83
N ASP A 69 -25.40 5.13 -14.76
CA ASP A 69 -24.56 5.33 -15.96
C ASP A 69 -23.22 5.93 -15.55
N SER A 70 -22.15 5.28 -15.97
CA SER A 70 -20.76 5.70 -15.73
C SER A 70 -20.39 6.84 -16.66
N GLY A 71 -20.77 8.06 -16.26
CA GLY A 71 -20.30 9.30 -16.85
C GLY A 71 -20.40 10.39 -15.80
N HIS A 72 -19.31 10.63 -15.06
CA HIS A 72 -19.24 11.70 -14.08
C HIS A 72 -19.61 13.03 -14.75
N ASP A 73 -20.83 13.49 -14.48
CA ASP A 73 -21.31 14.79 -14.91
C ASP A 73 -20.43 15.87 -14.25
N LYS A 74 -19.67 16.60 -15.06
CA LYS A 74 -18.59 17.52 -14.64
C LYS A 74 -19.09 18.92 -14.26
N ASP A 75 -20.39 19.13 -14.15
CA ASP A 75 -20.95 20.45 -13.87
C ASP A 75 -20.59 20.94 -12.44
N PRO A 76 -19.68 21.93 -12.29
CA PRO A 76 -19.28 22.45 -10.98
C PRO A 76 -20.45 23.03 -10.16
N SER A 77 -21.59 23.32 -10.80
CA SER A 77 -22.82 23.77 -10.14
C SER A 77 -23.47 22.69 -9.26
N ARG A 78 -23.17 21.41 -9.53
CA ARG A 78 -23.63 20.25 -8.75
C ARG A 78 -22.72 19.92 -7.57
N ALA A 79 -21.63 20.65 -7.35
CA ALA A 79 -20.73 20.39 -6.24
C ALA A 79 -21.30 20.88 -4.91
N VAL A 80 -21.46 19.98 -3.93
CA VAL A 80 -21.94 20.31 -2.58
C VAL A 80 -20.80 20.19 -1.58
N LEU A 81 -20.56 21.27 -0.84
CA LEU A 81 -19.66 21.25 0.31
C LEU A 81 -20.40 20.76 1.55
N THR A 82 -19.84 19.75 2.20
CA THR A 82 -20.30 19.24 3.48
C THR A 82 -19.21 19.43 4.53
N THR A 83 -19.60 19.82 5.74
CA THR A 83 -18.67 20.08 6.84
C THR A 83 -19.38 19.94 8.19
N ASN A 84 -18.62 19.67 9.25
CA ASN A 84 -19.09 19.68 10.64
C ASN A 84 -18.68 20.95 11.42
N ILE A 85 -18.01 21.91 10.79
CA ILE A 85 -17.46 23.11 11.43
C ILE A 85 -18.54 23.85 12.23
N ASP A 86 -19.71 24.08 11.65
CA ASP A 86 -20.82 24.77 12.32
C ASP A 86 -21.25 24.10 13.62
N LEU A 87 -21.29 22.76 13.64
CA LEU A 87 -21.69 22.03 14.86
C LEU A 87 -20.58 22.08 15.90
N VAL A 88 -19.31 21.93 15.49
CA VAL A 88 -18.15 22.07 16.38
C VAL A 88 -18.15 23.44 17.06
N VAL A 89 -18.50 24.50 16.33
CA VAL A 89 -18.63 25.86 16.86
C VAL A 89 -19.81 25.99 17.80
N LYS A 90 -21.02 25.55 17.40
CA LYS A 90 -22.22 25.58 18.25
C LYS A 90 -22.04 24.85 19.57
N MET A 91 -21.23 23.79 19.57
CA MET A 91 -20.90 23.01 20.77
C MET A 91 -19.75 23.62 21.60
N GLY A 92 -19.17 24.74 21.17
CA GLY A 92 -18.07 25.42 21.86
C GLY A 92 -16.75 24.63 21.84
N ARG A 93 -16.56 23.73 20.87
CA ARG A 93 -15.43 22.79 20.82
C ARG A 93 -14.32 23.17 19.84
N HIS A 94 -14.44 24.29 19.11
CA HIS A 94 -13.43 24.73 18.13
C HIS A 94 -12.00 24.81 18.70
N LYS A 95 -11.82 25.19 19.98
CA LYS A 95 -10.49 25.22 20.62
C LYS A 95 -9.89 23.83 20.86
N GLY A 96 -10.69 22.77 20.87
CA GLY A 96 -10.23 21.39 21.05
C GLY A 96 -9.93 20.67 19.73
N VAL A 97 -10.10 21.34 18.59
CA VAL A 97 -9.87 20.74 17.28
C VAL A 97 -8.37 20.63 17.03
N THR A 98 -7.91 19.43 16.70
CA THR A 98 -6.51 19.12 16.39
C THR A 98 -6.28 18.58 14.99
N GLY A 99 -7.33 18.18 14.26
CA GLY A 99 -7.24 17.65 12.90
C GLY A 99 -8.14 18.38 11.91
N LEU A 100 -7.65 18.56 10.70
CA LEU A 100 -8.38 19.06 9.53
C LEU A 100 -8.29 18.04 8.39
N SER A 101 -9.44 17.60 7.90
CA SER A 101 -9.56 16.81 6.67
C SER A 101 -10.13 17.66 5.53
N LEU A 102 -9.46 17.66 4.39
CA LEU A 102 -9.92 18.21 3.14
C LEU A 102 -10.09 17.03 2.17
N TYR A 103 -11.32 16.81 1.71
CA TYR A 103 -11.65 15.69 0.85
C TYR A 103 -12.40 16.19 -0.37
N MET A 104 -11.98 15.80 -1.56
CA MET A 104 -12.65 16.17 -2.80
C MET A 104 -12.90 14.91 -3.60
N ASP A 105 -14.18 14.58 -3.76
CA ASP A 105 -14.71 13.41 -4.49
C ASP A 105 -15.53 13.86 -5.72
N TYR A 106 -15.38 15.14 -6.08
CA TYR A 106 -16.08 15.73 -7.20
C TYR A 106 -15.17 16.71 -7.93
N GLU A 107 -15.30 16.77 -9.25
CA GLU A 107 -14.49 17.59 -10.17
C GLU A 107 -14.78 19.11 -10.06
N MET A 108 -14.76 19.70 -8.85
CA MET A 108 -14.83 21.17 -8.66
C MET A 108 -13.53 21.87 -9.10
N GLY A 109 -12.43 21.13 -9.13
CA GLY A 109 -11.07 21.65 -9.30
C GLY A 109 -10.46 22.10 -7.97
N LEU A 110 -9.13 21.99 -7.89
CA LEU A 110 -8.37 22.23 -6.66
C LEU A 110 -8.53 23.66 -6.11
N LEU A 111 -8.35 24.68 -6.96
CA LEU A 111 -8.29 26.07 -6.50
C LEU A 111 -9.65 26.54 -5.92
N PRO A 112 -10.80 26.36 -6.62
CA PRO A 112 -12.09 26.78 -6.06
C PRO A 112 -12.46 26.04 -4.77
N PHE A 113 -12.06 24.76 -4.65
CA PHE A 113 -12.28 23.98 -3.43
C PHE A 113 -11.50 24.56 -2.25
N VAL A 114 -10.20 24.80 -2.42
CA VAL A 114 -9.35 25.35 -1.34
C VAL A 114 -9.78 26.77 -0.96
N GLU A 115 -10.17 27.60 -1.93
CA GLU A 115 -10.73 28.93 -1.65
C GLU A 115 -11.96 28.87 -0.74
N ARG A 116 -12.91 27.98 -1.06
CA ARG A 116 -14.12 27.79 -0.24
C ARG A 116 -13.80 27.20 1.13
N ALA A 117 -12.87 26.24 1.21
CA ALA A 117 -12.39 25.69 2.48
C ALA A 117 -11.79 26.78 3.38
N LEU A 118 -10.94 27.65 2.82
CA LEU A 118 -10.37 28.80 3.53
C LEU A 118 -11.44 29.77 4.01
N ALA A 119 -12.45 30.04 3.19
CA ALA A 119 -13.58 30.89 3.58
C ALA A 119 -14.33 30.30 4.79
N LEU A 120 -14.63 29.00 4.78
CA LEU A 120 -15.30 28.32 5.90
C LEU A 120 -14.48 28.37 7.19
N LEU A 121 -13.17 28.13 7.11
CA LEU A 121 -12.28 28.20 8.27
C LEU A 121 -12.23 29.62 8.86
N ARG A 122 -12.22 30.65 8.01
CA ARG A 122 -12.17 32.07 8.39
C ARG A 122 -13.43 32.58 9.07
N ILE A 123 -14.59 32.01 8.76
CA ILE A 123 -15.86 32.37 9.41
C ILE A 123 -15.77 32.15 10.93
N VAL A 124 -15.05 31.12 11.35
CA VAL A 124 -14.99 30.70 12.75
C VAL A 124 -13.85 31.35 13.51
N ALA A 125 -12.66 31.35 12.92
CA ALA A 125 -11.47 31.85 13.57
C ALA A 125 -10.50 32.43 12.52
N PRO A 126 -9.74 33.49 12.87
CA PRO A 126 -8.71 34.00 11.98
C PRO A 126 -7.55 33.01 11.80
N ARG A 127 -7.34 32.12 12.78
CA ARG A 127 -6.32 31.06 12.80
C ARG A 127 -6.78 29.87 13.65
N TRP A 128 -6.27 28.69 13.32
CA TRP A 128 -6.54 27.41 13.96
C TRP A 128 -5.26 26.81 14.54
N ASP A 129 -4.71 27.45 15.58
CA ASP A 129 -3.39 27.12 16.14
C ASP A 129 -3.29 25.74 16.79
N ASN A 130 -4.43 25.10 17.14
CA ASN A 130 -4.44 23.78 17.76
C ASN A 130 -4.44 22.63 16.76
N ILE A 131 -4.66 22.93 15.47
CA ILE A 131 -4.62 21.93 14.41
C ILE A 131 -3.17 21.52 14.15
N THR A 132 -2.90 20.25 14.43
CA THR A 132 -1.58 19.61 14.32
C THR A 132 -1.54 18.54 13.24
N SER A 133 -2.69 18.12 12.72
CA SER A 133 -2.80 17.14 11.63
C SER A 133 -3.61 17.72 10.48
N LEU A 134 -3.06 17.68 9.27
CA LEU A 134 -3.73 18.05 8.02
C LEU A 134 -3.75 16.85 7.08
N HIS A 135 -4.95 16.49 6.65
CA HIS A 135 -5.20 15.40 5.72
C HIS A 135 -5.86 15.98 4.47
N ALA A 136 -5.25 15.82 3.30
CA ALA A 136 -5.76 16.34 2.04
C ALA A 136 -5.79 15.26 0.95
N GLU A 137 -6.99 14.90 0.50
CA GLU A 137 -7.19 14.07 -0.70
C GLU A 137 -7.86 14.93 -1.77
N LEU A 138 -7.13 15.13 -2.86
CA LEU A 138 -7.41 16.18 -3.84
C LEU A 138 -7.59 15.58 -5.23
N ILE A 139 -8.58 16.06 -5.97
CA ILE A 139 -8.79 15.73 -7.38
C ILE A 139 -8.61 17.00 -8.22
N SER A 140 -7.50 17.12 -8.95
CA SER A 140 -7.43 18.15 -9.99
C SER A 140 -7.87 17.53 -11.31
N SER A 141 -9.16 17.62 -11.60
CA SER A 141 -9.56 17.68 -13.00
C SER A 141 -9.35 19.11 -13.45
N SER A 142 -8.50 19.32 -14.45
CA SER A 142 -8.53 20.57 -15.19
C SER A 142 -9.71 20.45 -16.16
N PRO A 143 -10.87 21.11 -15.93
CA PRO A 143 -11.73 21.43 -17.05
C PRO A 143 -10.90 22.35 -17.94
N ALA A 144 -10.27 21.79 -18.96
CA ALA A 144 -9.81 22.56 -20.10
C ALA A 144 -11.03 23.32 -20.62
N ASP A 145 -11.04 24.61 -20.32
CA ASP A 145 -11.88 25.66 -20.90
C ASP A 145 -13.41 25.51 -20.81
N ALA A 146 -13.98 26.22 -19.83
CA ALA A 146 -15.25 26.93 -20.03
C ALA A 146 -15.12 28.47 -19.94
N ALA A 147 -13.93 29.04 -19.68
CA ALA A 147 -13.78 30.49 -19.49
C ALA A 147 -12.44 31.15 -19.92
N GLY A 148 -11.52 30.46 -20.59
CA GLY A 148 -10.41 31.09 -21.32
C GLY A 148 -9.27 31.71 -20.48
N ARG A 149 -9.13 31.36 -19.19
CA ARG A 149 -7.90 31.61 -18.42
C ARG A 149 -7.45 30.29 -17.81
N ALA A 150 -6.34 29.76 -18.32
CA ALA A 150 -5.69 28.62 -17.72
C ALA A 150 -5.33 28.95 -16.25
N PRO A 151 -5.75 28.14 -15.27
CA PRO A 151 -5.40 28.35 -13.87
C PRO A 151 -3.87 28.40 -13.70
N SER A 152 -3.37 29.36 -12.92
CA SER A 152 -1.93 29.61 -12.81
C SER A 152 -1.32 28.88 -11.61
N PRO A 153 -0.09 28.33 -11.72
CA PRO A 153 0.63 27.78 -10.57
C PRO A 153 0.81 28.78 -9.42
N GLY A 154 0.85 30.09 -9.71
CA GLY A 154 0.92 31.14 -8.70
C GLY A 154 -0.28 31.15 -7.75
N GLN A 155 -1.50 30.91 -8.25
CA GLN A 155 -2.70 30.80 -7.40
C GLN A 155 -2.62 29.59 -6.46
N ALA A 156 -2.07 28.46 -6.92
CA ALA A 156 -1.85 27.30 -6.08
C ALA A 156 -0.89 27.61 -4.91
N VAL A 157 0.19 28.36 -5.18
CA VAL A 157 1.14 28.83 -4.14
C VAL A 157 0.45 29.75 -3.13
N GLU A 158 -0.33 30.73 -3.62
CA GLU A 158 -1.05 31.68 -2.76
C GLU A 158 -2.05 30.97 -1.84
N LEU A 159 -2.84 30.04 -2.37
CA LEU A 159 -3.82 29.28 -1.59
C LEU A 159 -3.17 28.32 -0.60
N ALA A 160 -2.09 27.63 -1.00
CA ALA A 160 -1.32 26.79 -0.08
C ALA A 160 -0.74 27.61 1.07
N SER A 161 -0.17 28.77 0.77
CA SER A 161 0.40 29.69 1.77
C SER A 161 -0.69 30.24 2.70
N ALA A 162 -1.87 30.59 2.16
CA ALA A 162 -3.01 31.04 2.94
C ALA A 162 -3.54 29.94 3.88
N LEU A 163 -3.55 28.69 3.43
CA LEU A 163 -3.90 27.54 4.27
C LEU A 163 -2.85 27.31 5.35
N ALA A 164 -1.56 27.38 5.02
CA ALA A 164 -0.50 27.28 6.00
C ALA A 164 -0.57 28.37 7.09
N ALA A 165 -0.92 29.60 6.72
CA ALA A 165 -1.14 30.67 7.69
C ALA A 165 -2.36 30.41 8.59
N MET A 166 -3.41 29.78 8.05
CA MET A 166 -4.64 29.42 8.75
C MET A 166 -4.42 28.31 9.78
N VAL A 167 -3.63 27.28 9.45
CA VAL A 167 -3.33 26.12 10.31
C VAL A 167 -1.82 25.99 10.55
N PRO A 168 -1.21 26.91 11.31
CA PRO A 168 0.25 27.06 11.32
C PRO A 168 1.02 25.96 12.05
N ARG A 169 0.39 25.13 12.88
CA ARG A 169 1.09 24.16 13.76
C ARG A 169 0.99 22.71 13.29
N VAL A 170 0.80 22.48 12.00
CA VAL A 170 0.76 21.13 11.42
C VAL A 170 2.08 20.41 11.60
N THR A 171 2.06 19.31 12.35
CA THR A 171 3.19 18.39 12.57
C THR A 171 3.00 17.05 11.85
N ALA A 172 1.78 16.77 11.37
CA ALA A 172 1.46 15.61 10.55
C ALA A 172 0.72 16.06 9.28
N LEU A 173 1.31 15.80 8.11
CA LEU A 173 0.72 16.11 6.82
C LEU A 173 0.54 14.83 6.01
N TYR A 174 -0.67 14.65 5.48
CA TYR A 174 -0.98 13.67 4.46
C TYR A 174 -1.52 14.38 3.23
N ALA A 175 -1.00 14.05 2.07
CA ALA A 175 -1.46 14.58 0.79
C ALA A 175 -1.48 13.47 -0.27
N SER A 176 -2.64 13.26 -0.89
CA SER A 176 -2.82 12.35 -2.02
C SER A 176 -3.65 13.04 -3.10
N ALA A 177 -3.49 12.57 -4.34
CA ALA A 177 -4.35 12.96 -5.44
C ALA A 177 -4.66 11.77 -6.33
N GLU A 178 -5.91 11.67 -6.78
CA GLU A 178 -6.33 10.64 -7.75
C GLU A 178 -5.80 10.96 -9.15
N THR A 179 -5.98 12.21 -9.59
CA THR A 179 -5.36 12.77 -10.79
C THR A 179 -4.38 13.85 -10.41
N GLU A 180 -3.11 13.65 -10.77
CA GLU A 180 -2.01 14.54 -10.42
C GLU A 180 -1.67 15.47 -11.60
N ASP A 181 -1.95 16.77 -11.44
CA ASP A 181 -1.53 17.80 -12.39
C ASP A 181 -0.51 18.78 -11.77
N GLN A 182 -0.07 19.76 -12.55
CA GLN A 182 0.89 20.76 -12.10
C GLN A 182 0.39 21.57 -10.89
N LEU A 183 -0.92 21.84 -10.78
CA LEU A 183 -1.48 22.61 -9.68
C LEU A 183 -1.44 21.81 -8.38
N CYS A 184 -1.82 20.53 -8.42
CA CYS A 184 -1.69 19.60 -7.29
C CYS A 184 -0.25 19.51 -6.80
N ARG A 185 0.72 19.33 -7.72
CA ARG A 185 2.15 19.29 -7.39
C ARG A 185 2.62 20.57 -6.71
N THR A 186 2.29 21.72 -7.30
CA THR A 186 2.69 23.04 -6.77
C THR A 186 2.05 23.29 -5.39
N PHE A 187 0.76 22.98 -5.22
CA PHE A 187 0.05 23.14 -3.95
C PHE A 187 0.65 22.26 -2.85
N ALA A 188 0.83 20.96 -3.11
CA ALA A 188 1.37 20.01 -2.14
C ALA A 188 2.83 20.34 -1.76
N SER A 189 3.66 20.69 -2.75
CA SER A 189 5.06 21.10 -2.51
C SER A 189 5.16 22.38 -1.69
N THR A 190 4.27 23.34 -1.92
CA THR A 190 4.20 24.59 -1.14
C THR A 190 3.80 24.32 0.31
N LEU A 191 2.81 23.46 0.55
CA LEU A 191 2.42 23.06 1.90
C LEU A 191 3.53 22.32 2.65
N LEU A 192 4.17 21.34 2.00
CA LEU A 192 5.30 20.63 2.58
C LEU A 192 6.44 21.58 2.96
N SER A 193 6.79 22.50 2.05
CA SER A 193 7.82 23.51 2.30
C SER A 193 7.47 24.41 3.48
N ALA A 194 6.21 24.85 3.59
CA ALA A 194 5.76 25.70 4.68
C ALA A 194 5.89 25.04 6.06
N TYR A 195 5.71 23.71 6.14
CA TYR A 195 5.77 22.97 7.40
C TYR A 195 7.08 22.19 7.62
N ALA A 196 8.01 22.18 6.67
CA ALA A 196 9.17 21.28 6.67
C ALA A 196 9.90 21.20 8.03
N HIS A 197 10.17 22.35 8.65
CA HIS A 197 10.90 22.47 9.92
C HIS A 197 10.17 21.92 11.16
N GLN A 198 8.85 21.70 11.09
CA GLN A 198 8.02 21.24 12.22
C GLN A 198 7.32 19.89 11.97
N LEU A 199 7.39 19.35 10.75
CA LEU A 199 6.79 18.05 10.45
C LEU A 199 7.49 16.93 11.20
N ALA A 200 6.73 16.22 12.04
CA ALA A 200 7.11 14.95 12.63
C ALA A 200 6.72 13.77 11.72
N ARG A 201 5.67 13.93 10.91
CA ARG A 201 5.15 12.91 9.98
C ARG A 201 4.75 13.54 8.64
N SER A 202 5.26 13.01 7.54
CA SER A 202 4.83 13.36 6.19
C SER A 202 4.39 12.11 5.44
N SER A 203 3.25 12.16 4.77
CA SER A 203 2.78 11.11 3.87
C SER A 203 2.23 11.74 2.58
N CYS A 204 3.13 12.08 1.66
CA CYS A 204 2.79 12.71 0.40
C CYS A 204 2.95 11.72 -0.76
N TYR A 205 1.84 11.38 -1.40
CA TYR A 205 1.78 10.51 -2.58
C TYR A 205 1.73 11.29 -3.90
N ILE A 206 1.65 12.62 -3.80
CA ILE A 206 1.78 13.55 -4.93
C ILE A 206 3.26 13.77 -5.20
N MET A 207 3.66 13.83 -6.47
CA MET A 207 5.03 14.18 -6.85
C MET A 207 5.41 15.58 -6.35
N VAL A 208 6.47 15.66 -5.56
CA VAL A 208 6.90 16.93 -4.92
C VAL A 208 8.09 17.57 -5.62
N ASP A 209 8.17 18.90 -5.48
CA ASP A 209 9.28 19.70 -5.98
C ASP A 209 10.57 19.33 -5.21
N PRO A 210 11.69 19.14 -5.92
CA PRO A 210 13.01 18.94 -5.34
C PRO A 210 13.50 20.07 -4.42
N ASN A 211 13.15 21.33 -4.67
CA ASN A 211 13.78 22.48 -4.02
C ASN A 211 13.19 22.81 -2.64
N MET A 212 12.74 21.80 -1.90
CA MET A 212 12.16 21.98 -0.58
C MET A 212 13.24 22.31 0.48
N PRO A 213 12.88 23.14 1.49
CA PRO A 213 13.76 23.39 2.63
C PRO A 213 14.03 22.10 3.43
N PRO A 214 15.08 22.07 4.25
CA PRO A 214 15.36 20.94 5.13
C PRO A 214 14.17 20.59 6.04
N PHE A 215 13.90 19.30 6.16
CA PHE A 215 12.88 18.80 7.08
C PHE A 215 13.35 18.83 8.53
N SER A 216 12.41 18.80 9.46
CA SER A 216 12.68 18.73 10.90
C SER A 216 13.56 17.52 11.24
N ALA A 217 14.56 17.72 12.11
CA ALA A 217 15.32 16.62 12.69
C ALA A 217 14.46 15.68 13.55
N ALA A 218 13.26 16.12 13.96
CA ALA A 218 12.28 15.31 14.69
C ALA A 218 11.38 14.46 13.77
N MET A 219 11.59 14.47 12.45
CA MET A 219 10.77 13.69 11.52
C MET A 219 10.97 12.19 11.75
N THR A 220 9.89 11.48 12.05
CA THR A 220 9.88 10.05 12.35
C THR A 220 9.30 9.21 11.21
N ARG A 221 8.52 9.81 10.31
CA ARG A 221 7.90 9.13 9.17
C ARG A 221 7.91 10.03 7.94
N MET A 222 8.35 9.46 6.82
CA MET A 222 8.29 10.10 5.51
C MET A 222 7.76 9.10 4.47
N VAL A 223 6.67 9.48 3.79
CA VAL A 223 6.27 8.92 2.50
C VAL A 223 6.40 10.03 1.47
N ALA A 224 7.15 9.80 0.41
CA ALA A 224 7.36 10.77 -0.64
C ALA A 224 7.38 10.12 -2.01
N ARG A 225 6.69 10.74 -2.97
CA ARG A 225 6.87 10.52 -4.40
C ARG A 225 7.75 11.62 -4.96
N MET A 226 8.91 11.29 -5.52
CA MET A 226 9.92 12.28 -5.90
C MET A 226 10.01 12.44 -7.42
N SER A 227 10.25 13.66 -7.90
CA SER A 227 10.55 13.89 -9.33
C SER A 227 12.03 13.70 -9.61
N ALA A 228 12.37 13.40 -10.87
CA ALA A 228 13.75 13.33 -11.35
C ALA A 228 14.41 14.72 -11.36
N SER A 229 15.05 15.12 -10.27
CA SER A 229 15.81 16.37 -10.18
C SER A 229 17.05 16.21 -9.29
N PRO A 230 18.16 16.91 -9.60
CA PRO A 230 19.42 16.84 -8.86
C PRO A 230 19.43 17.59 -7.53
N SER A 231 18.60 18.63 -7.37
CA SER A 231 18.34 19.21 -6.04
C SER A 231 17.33 18.31 -5.34
N ALA A 232 17.44 18.07 -4.05
CA ALA A 232 16.31 17.49 -3.34
C ALA A 232 16.32 17.83 -1.84
N PRO A 233 15.16 17.62 -1.15
CA PRO A 233 15.02 17.97 0.25
C PRO A 233 16.07 17.33 1.14
N CYS A 234 16.55 18.13 2.08
CA CYS A 234 17.47 17.66 3.11
C CYS A 234 16.69 16.97 4.23
N VAL A 235 16.90 15.66 4.42
CA VAL A 235 16.20 14.85 5.42
C VAL A 235 17.18 14.26 6.44
N TYR A 236 16.88 14.39 7.72
CA TYR A 236 17.68 13.79 8.79
C TYR A 236 17.39 12.28 8.91
N ALA A 237 18.40 11.44 8.72
CA ALA A 237 18.27 9.99 8.80
C ALA A 237 18.00 9.46 10.22
N GLY A 238 18.53 10.12 11.25
CA GLY A 238 18.64 9.57 12.61
C GLY A 238 17.31 9.29 13.31
N ALA A 239 16.32 10.19 13.18
CA ALA A 239 15.01 10.05 13.84
C ALA A 239 13.98 9.26 13.03
N LEU A 240 14.27 8.99 11.75
CA LEU A 240 13.34 8.28 10.88
C LEU A 240 13.14 6.85 11.35
N THR A 241 11.88 6.49 11.58
CA THR A 241 11.44 5.13 11.91
C THR A 241 10.80 4.43 10.71
N ASN A 242 10.20 5.21 9.79
CA ASN A 242 9.54 4.72 8.60
C ASN A 242 9.89 5.60 7.39
N LEU A 243 10.42 4.98 6.34
CA LEU A 243 10.74 5.63 5.07
C LEU A 243 10.09 4.84 3.93
N HIS A 244 9.22 5.49 3.17
CA HIS A 244 8.61 4.94 1.97
C HIS A 244 8.79 5.91 0.81
N ILE A 245 9.52 5.49 -0.22
CA ILE A 245 9.76 6.32 -1.39
C ILE A 245 9.26 5.59 -2.62
N THR A 246 8.39 6.26 -3.36
CA THR A 246 7.86 5.79 -4.64
C THR A 246 8.44 6.63 -5.76
N GLU A 247 8.78 5.99 -6.87
CA GLU A 247 9.38 6.63 -8.05
C GLU A 247 10.63 7.45 -7.69
N PRO A 248 11.65 6.85 -7.05
CA PRO A 248 12.89 7.56 -6.79
C PRO A 248 13.47 8.08 -8.11
N PRO A 249 14.09 9.27 -8.11
CA PRO A 249 14.73 9.82 -9.30
C PRO A 249 15.74 8.81 -9.85
N GLY A 250 15.97 8.79 -11.17
CA GLY A 250 16.98 7.91 -11.79
C GLY A 250 18.43 8.18 -11.33
N GLY A 251 18.66 9.22 -10.53
CA GLY A 251 19.90 9.49 -9.79
C GLY A 251 19.97 8.74 -8.45
N SER A 252 21.01 9.01 -7.64
CA SER A 252 21.05 8.47 -6.28
C SER A 252 20.05 9.23 -5.40
N LEU A 253 19.11 8.50 -4.79
CA LEU A 253 18.17 8.98 -3.77
C LEU A 253 18.87 9.44 -2.48
N TRP A 254 20.05 8.89 -2.23
CA TRP A 254 20.70 8.94 -0.94
C TRP A 254 21.45 10.23 -0.59
N PRO A 255 21.91 11.08 -1.54
CA PRO A 255 22.51 12.38 -1.22
C PRO A 255 21.53 13.34 -0.52
N LEU A 256 20.26 12.97 -0.45
CA LEU A 256 19.19 13.76 0.16
C LEU A 256 19.17 13.64 1.68
N PHE A 257 19.85 12.63 2.21
CA PHE A 257 19.89 12.33 3.62
C PHE A 257 21.20 12.82 4.23
N TYR A 258 21.11 13.56 5.33
CA TYR A 258 22.28 14.09 6.05
C TYR A 258 22.54 13.33 7.35
N THR A 259 23.82 13.27 7.73
CA THR A 259 24.27 13.05 9.11
C THR A 259 24.10 14.35 9.91
N SER A 260 24.22 14.28 11.23
CA SER A 260 23.96 15.39 12.17
C SER A 260 24.73 16.70 11.89
N ASP A 261 25.78 16.64 11.07
CA ASP A 261 26.78 17.70 10.94
C ASP A 261 26.57 18.56 9.67
N GLY A 262 25.45 18.37 8.98
CA GLY A 262 25.00 19.20 7.88
C GLY A 262 25.58 18.82 6.51
N PRO A 263 25.34 19.64 5.47
CA PRO A 263 25.61 19.27 4.08
C PRO A 263 27.08 19.17 3.66
N ALA A 264 28.02 19.52 4.53
CA ALA A 264 29.46 19.47 4.23
C ALA A 264 30.11 18.10 4.53
N ALA A 265 29.37 17.11 5.06
CA ALA A 265 29.88 15.79 5.41
C ALA A 265 29.84 14.81 4.22
N GLU A 266 30.39 15.20 3.07
CA GLU A 266 30.42 14.38 1.85
C GLU A 266 31.18 13.04 2.01
N GLN A 267 31.81 12.77 3.16
CA GLN A 267 32.62 11.58 3.43
C GLN A 267 32.09 10.64 4.54
N GLU A 268 30.99 10.96 5.22
CA GLU A 268 30.51 10.15 6.37
C GLU A 268 29.45 9.10 6.00
N ASP A 269 29.39 8.02 6.78
CA ASP A 269 28.33 7.01 6.68
C ASP A 269 26.95 7.61 6.99
N ILE A 270 25.95 7.35 6.16
CA ILE A 270 24.56 7.75 6.41
C ILE A 270 23.89 6.65 7.23
N VAL A 271 23.87 6.86 8.55
CA VAL A 271 23.32 5.88 9.50
C VAL A 271 21.86 6.18 9.82
N PHE A 272 20.97 5.28 9.41
CA PHE A 272 19.55 5.28 9.77
C PHE A 272 19.33 4.55 11.10
N ALA A 273 19.77 5.16 12.20
CA ALA A 273 19.84 4.52 13.53
C ALA A 273 18.49 3.97 14.04
N SER A 274 17.39 4.68 13.74
CA SER A 274 16.05 4.35 14.25
C SER A 274 15.13 3.69 13.21
N LEU A 275 15.58 3.50 11.97
CA LEU A 275 14.72 3.08 10.87
C LEU A 275 14.30 1.63 11.04
N ARG A 276 13.00 1.40 11.20
CA ARG A 276 12.39 0.07 11.34
C ARG A 276 11.80 -0.42 10.04
N ARG A 277 11.33 0.48 9.16
CA ARG A 277 10.68 0.14 7.89
C ARG A 277 11.25 0.96 6.74
N LEU A 278 11.75 0.28 5.73
CA LEU A 278 12.21 0.86 4.47
C LEU A 278 11.42 0.25 3.31
N GLN A 279 10.78 1.10 2.50
CA GLN A 279 10.05 0.68 1.30
C GLN A 279 10.47 1.55 0.12
N LEU A 280 11.01 0.93 -0.93
CA LEU A 280 11.43 1.60 -2.16
C LEU A 280 10.71 0.95 -3.33
N VAL A 281 9.97 1.75 -4.10
CA VAL A 281 9.17 1.29 -5.25
C VAL A 281 9.57 2.10 -6.47
N ALA A 282 10.00 1.45 -7.56
CA ALA A 282 10.39 2.16 -8.78
C ALA A 282 9.17 2.54 -9.65
N ALA A 283 9.36 3.53 -10.51
CA ALA A 283 8.41 3.80 -11.60
C ALA A 283 8.56 2.76 -12.71
N ASP A 284 7.46 2.32 -13.33
CA ASP A 284 7.45 1.30 -14.40
C ASP A 284 8.34 1.64 -15.62
N ASP A 285 8.58 2.94 -15.86
CA ASP A 285 9.30 3.48 -17.02
C ASP A 285 10.78 3.84 -16.75
N SER A 286 11.32 3.54 -15.56
CA SER A 286 12.69 3.91 -15.16
C SER A 286 13.80 3.05 -15.81
N ARG A 287 13.72 2.84 -17.14
CA ARG A 287 14.60 1.98 -17.95
C ARG A 287 15.86 2.65 -18.51
N GLY A 288 16.10 3.92 -18.21
CA GLY A 288 17.08 4.72 -18.97
C GLY A 288 18.32 5.20 -18.23
N GLY A 289 18.46 4.96 -16.92
CA GLY A 289 19.62 5.46 -16.18
C GLY A 289 20.88 4.69 -16.58
N SER A 290 21.82 5.34 -17.26
CA SER A 290 23.19 4.83 -17.36
C SER A 290 23.72 4.58 -15.95
N PRO A 291 24.36 3.43 -15.67
CA PRO A 291 25.00 3.19 -14.38
C PRO A 291 26.16 4.18 -14.25
N ASP A 292 25.91 5.33 -13.64
CA ASP A 292 27.00 6.23 -13.24
C ASP A 292 27.86 5.49 -12.21
N SER A 293 29.14 5.34 -12.52
CA SER A 293 30.12 4.61 -11.72
C SER A 293 30.34 5.22 -10.33
N GLY A 294 30.07 6.52 -10.16
CA GLY A 294 30.12 7.21 -8.86
C GLY A 294 28.92 6.93 -7.94
N GLN A 295 27.86 6.28 -8.44
CA GLN A 295 26.69 6.01 -7.60
C GLN A 295 26.87 4.81 -6.66
N ASP A 296 27.78 3.87 -6.90
CA ASP A 296 27.93 2.70 -6.01
C ASP A 296 28.52 3.12 -4.63
N GLU A 297 29.34 4.17 -4.57
CA GLU A 297 29.99 4.67 -3.34
C GLU A 297 28.99 5.10 -2.27
N ILE A 298 27.90 5.78 -2.66
CA ILE A 298 26.92 6.25 -1.69
C ILE A 298 26.10 5.12 -1.07
N TYR A 299 25.85 4.02 -1.80
CA TYR A 299 25.14 2.87 -1.22
C TYR A 299 26.01 2.13 -0.20
N GLN A 300 27.33 2.12 -0.36
CA GLN A 300 28.26 1.51 0.60
C GLN A 300 28.29 2.23 1.94
N ARG A 301 27.91 3.52 1.94
CA ARG A 301 27.83 4.38 3.12
C ARG A 301 26.49 4.26 3.87
N LEU A 302 25.52 3.51 3.33
CA LEU A 302 24.21 3.37 3.96
C LEU A 302 24.25 2.28 5.04
N ALA A 303 23.83 2.63 6.25
CA ALA A 303 23.69 1.67 7.33
C ALA A 303 22.30 1.70 7.96
N PHE A 304 21.71 0.51 8.15
CA PHE A 304 20.34 0.34 8.66
C PHE A 304 20.28 -0.61 9.87
N PRO A 305 20.98 -0.31 10.98
CA PRO A 305 21.18 -1.26 12.09
C PRO A 305 19.89 -1.73 12.78
N SER A 306 18.84 -0.91 12.73
CA SER A 306 17.55 -1.20 13.38
C SER A 306 16.49 -1.74 12.42
N LEU A 307 16.81 -1.99 11.15
CA LEU A 307 15.82 -2.34 10.13
C LEU A 307 15.12 -3.66 10.45
N ALA A 308 13.80 -3.65 10.43
CA ALA A 308 12.98 -4.84 10.65
C ALA A 308 12.25 -5.26 9.37
N LEU A 309 11.77 -4.28 8.58
CA LEU A 309 11.04 -4.53 7.34
C LEU A 309 11.74 -3.84 6.17
N LEU A 310 12.15 -4.64 5.17
CA LEU A 310 12.69 -4.15 3.91
C LEU A 310 11.76 -4.56 2.76
N LYS A 311 11.26 -3.58 2.00
CA LYS A 311 10.65 -3.78 0.70
C LYS A 311 11.47 -3.04 -0.35
N VAL A 312 11.97 -3.76 -1.35
CA VAL A 312 12.76 -3.18 -2.42
C VAL A 312 12.34 -3.74 -3.77
N ASP A 313 12.26 -2.87 -4.76
CA ASP A 313 12.07 -3.25 -6.15
C ASP A 313 13.40 -3.64 -6.80
N LEU A 314 13.43 -4.69 -7.62
CA LEU A 314 14.60 -5.16 -8.37
C LEU A 314 14.95 -4.30 -9.59
N SER A 315 14.45 -3.06 -9.68
CA SER A 315 14.97 -2.10 -10.66
C SER A 315 16.45 -1.81 -10.39
N HIS A 316 17.24 -1.60 -11.45
CA HIS A 316 18.70 -1.44 -11.38
C HIS A 316 19.19 -0.46 -10.29
N PRO A 317 18.62 0.76 -10.11
CA PRO A 317 19.11 1.67 -9.07
C PRO A 317 18.79 1.17 -7.66
N LEU A 318 17.66 0.50 -7.45
CA LEU A 318 17.23 0.06 -6.12
C LEU A 318 17.86 -1.26 -5.69
N ALA A 319 18.19 -2.14 -6.64
CA ALA A 319 18.93 -3.37 -6.38
C ALA A 319 20.32 -3.11 -5.77
N ARG A 320 20.93 -1.95 -6.02
CA ARG A 320 22.21 -1.52 -5.39
C ARG A 320 22.14 -1.46 -3.86
N LEU A 321 20.96 -1.20 -3.30
CA LEU A 321 20.75 -1.26 -1.85
C LEU A 321 21.07 -2.66 -1.30
N LEU A 322 20.60 -3.71 -1.97
CA LEU A 322 20.87 -5.10 -1.58
C LEU A 322 22.35 -5.48 -1.76
N ARG A 323 23.04 -4.81 -2.69
CA ARG A 323 24.44 -5.10 -3.02
C ARG A 323 25.43 -4.45 -2.08
N HIS A 324 25.16 -3.21 -1.64
CA HIS A 324 26.17 -2.36 -1.02
C HIS A 324 25.82 -1.88 0.39
N ALA A 325 24.53 -1.82 0.76
CA ALA A 325 24.16 -1.28 2.06
C ALA A 325 24.42 -2.27 3.20
N GLN A 326 24.67 -1.71 4.40
CA GLN A 326 24.81 -2.50 5.62
C GLN A 326 23.42 -2.81 6.19
N LEU A 327 22.96 -4.04 5.96
CA LEU A 327 21.70 -4.57 6.47
C LEU A 327 21.93 -5.36 7.77
N PRO A 328 20.95 -5.40 8.69
CA PRO A 328 21.05 -6.21 9.89
C PRO A 328 20.95 -7.71 9.54
N ASP A 329 21.53 -8.55 10.41
CA ASP A 329 21.53 -10.01 10.25
C ASP A 329 20.13 -10.63 10.28
N THR A 330 19.13 -9.91 10.80
CA THR A 330 17.76 -10.38 10.92
C THR A 330 16.77 -9.33 10.45
N LEU A 331 15.80 -9.73 9.62
CA LEU A 331 14.64 -8.93 9.25
C LEU A 331 13.35 -9.65 9.64
N ASP A 332 12.41 -8.95 10.26
CA ASP A 332 11.05 -9.44 10.48
C ASP A 332 10.35 -9.73 9.14
N LYS A 333 10.63 -8.93 8.09
CA LYS A 333 10.14 -9.16 6.74
C LYS A 333 11.13 -8.64 5.69
N LEU A 334 11.43 -9.48 4.71
CA LEU A 334 12.06 -9.10 3.45
C LEU A 334 11.04 -9.26 2.32
N GLU A 335 10.84 -8.23 1.52
CA GLU A 335 9.99 -8.25 0.33
C GLU A 335 10.75 -7.71 -0.88
N ILE A 336 10.82 -8.54 -1.92
CA ILE A 336 11.43 -8.21 -3.20
C ILE A 336 10.30 -8.07 -4.21
N ALA A 337 10.17 -6.88 -4.80
CA ALA A 337 9.18 -6.61 -5.85
C ALA A 337 9.85 -6.58 -7.22
N CYS A 338 9.09 -6.95 -8.26
CA CYS A 338 9.44 -6.73 -9.65
C CYS A 338 8.13 -6.40 -10.39
N PRO A 339 7.88 -5.14 -10.79
CA PRO A 339 6.59 -4.69 -11.33
C PRO A 339 6.05 -5.52 -12.50
N ARG A 340 6.96 -6.05 -13.32
CA ARG A 340 6.64 -6.88 -14.49
C ARG A 340 6.32 -8.33 -14.16
N ILE A 341 6.60 -8.80 -12.94
CA ILE A 341 6.36 -10.17 -12.53
C ILE A 341 5.42 -10.22 -11.34
N GLY A 342 5.78 -9.61 -10.23
CA GLY A 342 5.08 -9.73 -8.96
C GLY A 342 5.99 -9.47 -7.76
N SER A 343 5.79 -10.17 -6.66
CA SER A 343 6.55 -9.98 -5.42
C SER A 343 6.85 -11.29 -4.69
N ALA A 344 8.02 -11.35 -4.08
CA ALA A 344 8.49 -12.44 -3.24
C ALA A 344 8.71 -11.91 -1.82
N SER A 345 8.18 -12.58 -0.80
CA SER A 345 8.34 -12.14 0.58
C SER A 345 8.64 -13.28 1.53
N VAL A 346 9.44 -13.00 2.55
CA VAL A 346 9.81 -13.94 3.60
C VAL A 346 9.72 -13.24 4.95
N ARG A 347 9.16 -13.92 5.97
CA ARG A 347 9.07 -13.43 7.35
C ARG A 347 10.10 -14.09 8.25
N GLY A 348 10.75 -13.31 9.10
CA GLY A 348 11.81 -13.77 9.99
C GLY A 348 13.09 -14.18 9.23
N ALA A 349 13.51 -13.35 8.27
CA ALA A 349 14.65 -13.63 7.42
C ALA A 349 15.98 -13.50 8.17
N GLN A 350 16.77 -14.58 8.15
CA GLN A 350 18.14 -14.60 8.67
C GLN A 350 19.13 -14.31 7.52
N LEU A 351 19.61 -13.08 7.48
CA LEU A 351 20.55 -12.58 6.49
C LEU A 351 21.98 -12.83 6.93
N SER A 352 22.39 -14.11 7.01
CA SER A 352 23.80 -14.44 7.25
C SER A 352 24.70 -13.80 6.18
N ALA A 353 25.98 -13.56 6.50
CA ALA A 353 26.95 -12.97 5.57
C ALA A 353 26.98 -13.68 4.19
N ARG A 354 26.79 -15.00 4.17
CA ARG A 354 26.67 -15.79 2.92
C ARG A 354 25.42 -15.42 2.12
N VAL A 355 24.26 -15.33 2.77
CA VAL A 355 23.00 -14.98 2.11
C VAL A 355 23.07 -13.55 1.59
N GLN A 356 23.62 -12.62 2.37
CA GLN A 356 23.83 -11.24 1.92
C GLN A 356 24.73 -11.18 0.69
N ALA A 357 25.83 -11.92 0.66
CA ALA A 357 26.71 -11.99 -0.50
C ALA A 357 26.00 -12.55 -1.75
N GLN A 358 25.16 -13.57 -1.60
CA GLN A 358 24.38 -14.13 -2.71
C GLN A 358 23.28 -13.17 -3.20
N LEU A 359 22.59 -12.48 -2.29
CA LEU A 359 21.63 -11.42 -2.64
C LEU A 359 22.34 -10.30 -3.41
N ALA A 360 23.53 -9.90 -2.97
CA ALA A 360 24.35 -8.89 -3.62
C ALA A 360 24.81 -9.32 -5.02
N GLU A 361 25.21 -10.58 -5.19
CA GLU A 361 25.59 -11.15 -6.48
C GLU A 361 24.40 -11.18 -7.46
N LEU A 362 23.22 -11.63 -7.01
CA LEU A 362 22.01 -11.65 -7.82
C LEU A 362 21.49 -10.24 -8.15
N ALA A 363 21.70 -9.28 -7.25
CA ALA A 363 21.41 -7.87 -7.52
C ALA A 363 22.41 -7.25 -8.51
N ALA A 364 23.65 -7.76 -8.56
CA ALA A 364 24.71 -7.29 -9.46
C ALA A 364 24.67 -7.93 -10.86
N GLY A 365 24.27 -9.20 -10.94
CA GLY A 365 24.34 -10.01 -12.15
C GLY A 365 22.98 -10.14 -12.87
N SER A 366 23.01 -10.08 -14.21
CA SER A 366 21.86 -10.33 -15.10
C SER A 366 20.70 -9.35 -14.92
N GLY A 367 20.76 -8.24 -15.68
CA GLY A 367 19.78 -7.16 -15.85
C GLY A 367 18.46 -7.26 -15.08
N SER A 368 18.20 -6.25 -14.24
CA SER A 368 16.96 -5.86 -13.54
C SER A 368 15.64 -6.29 -14.20
N GLY A 369 15.36 -7.59 -14.20
CA GLY A 369 14.41 -8.21 -15.13
C GLY A 369 14.08 -9.63 -14.70
N GLU A 370 13.41 -10.35 -15.59
CA GLU A 370 12.70 -11.57 -15.18
C GLU A 370 13.62 -12.67 -14.64
N ALA A 371 14.76 -12.91 -15.29
CA ALA A 371 15.71 -13.94 -14.86
C ALA A 371 16.30 -13.66 -13.46
N GLY A 372 16.65 -12.39 -13.18
CA GLY A 372 17.15 -11.98 -11.87
C GLY A 372 16.10 -12.15 -10.77
N PHE A 373 14.83 -11.81 -11.04
CA PHE A 373 13.74 -12.04 -10.10
C PHE A 373 13.57 -13.53 -9.79
N TRP A 374 13.52 -14.41 -10.80
CA TRP A 374 13.37 -15.85 -10.57
C TRP A 374 14.55 -16.44 -9.80
N ALA A 375 15.78 -16.04 -10.13
CA ALA A 375 16.96 -16.43 -9.35
C ALA A 375 16.86 -15.98 -7.88
N MET A 376 16.37 -14.76 -7.64
CA MET A 376 16.11 -14.24 -6.29
C MET A 376 15.09 -15.11 -5.55
N THR A 377 13.98 -15.50 -6.19
CA THR A 377 13.00 -16.40 -5.56
C THR A 377 13.58 -17.77 -5.21
N SER A 378 14.45 -18.31 -6.07
CA SER A 378 15.15 -19.58 -5.81
C SER A 378 16.11 -19.48 -4.63
N LEU A 379 16.78 -18.34 -4.41
CA LEU A 379 17.60 -18.12 -3.23
C LEU A 379 16.73 -17.99 -1.96
N LEU A 380 15.70 -17.14 -2.03
CA LEU A 380 14.84 -16.81 -0.88
C LEU A 380 14.06 -18.01 -0.36
N PHE A 381 13.58 -18.87 -1.26
CA PHE A 381 12.76 -20.03 -0.92
C PHE A 381 13.54 -21.34 -0.92
N GLY A 382 14.78 -21.34 -1.41
CA GLY A 382 15.62 -22.54 -1.50
C GLY A 382 16.67 -22.66 -0.38
N THR A 383 16.90 -21.60 0.39
CA THR A 383 17.85 -21.61 1.49
C THR A 383 17.14 -21.97 2.79
N ASP A 384 17.62 -23.01 3.47
CA ASP A 384 17.11 -23.39 4.79
C ASP A 384 17.42 -22.30 5.82
N GLY A 385 16.45 -22.00 6.68
CA GLY A 385 16.60 -21.02 7.77
C GLY A 385 16.23 -19.58 7.40
N LEU A 386 15.82 -19.29 6.16
CA LEU A 386 15.42 -17.94 5.75
C LEU A 386 14.05 -17.48 6.28
N GLY A 387 13.32 -18.28 7.05
CA GLY A 387 12.08 -17.85 7.71
C GLY A 387 11.03 -18.96 7.80
N GLY A 388 10.00 -18.74 8.64
CA GLY A 388 8.91 -19.69 8.84
C GLY A 388 7.73 -19.54 7.87
N TYR A 389 7.52 -18.33 7.33
CA TYR A 389 6.45 -18.04 6.36
C TYR A 389 7.03 -17.31 5.15
N SER A 390 6.66 -17.76 3.96
CA SER A 390 7.13 -17.25 2.68
C SER A 390 6.01 -17.22 1.64
N GLN A 391 5.96 -16.16 0.85
CA GLN A 391 4.91 -15.94 -0.12
C GLN A 391 5.49 -15.44 -1.44
N LEU A 392 5.03 -16.04 -2.53
CA LEU A 392 5.28 -15.60 -3.89
C LEU A 392 3.95 -15.22 -4.54
N LEU A 393 3.84 -13.97 -4.96
CA LEU A 393 2.76 -13.46 -5.79
C LEU A 393 3.32 -13.22 -7.20
N VAL A 394 2.72 -13.85 -8.21
CA VAL A 394 3.03 -13.64 -9.61
C VAL A 394 1.82 -12.94 -10.23
N GLY A 395 1.96 -11.66 -10.54
CA GLY A 395 0.90 -10.81 -11.11
C GLY A 395 0.94 -10.71 -12.63
N ASN A 396 2.11 -10.37 -13.19
CA ASN A 396 2.23 -9.85 -14.56
C ASN A 396 3.27 -10.58 -15.42
N ALA A 397 3.80 -11.72 -14.95
CA ALA A 397 4.90 -12.42 -15.64
C ALA A 397 4.56 -12.72 -17.10
N SER A 398 5.44 -12.31 -18.02
CA SER A 398 5.27 -12.62 -19.45
C SER A 398 5.46 -14.11 -19.72
N ARG A 399 6.32 -14.76 -18.94
CA ARG A 399 6.60 -16.20 -18.98
C ARG A 399 6.83 -16.73 -17.58
N MET A 400 6.25 -17.88 -17.29
CA MET A 400 6.50 -18.61 -16.06
C MET A 400 7.84 -19.36 -16.13
N PRO A 401 8.61 -19.44 -15.03
CA PRO A 401 9.85 -20.20 -15.01
C PRO A 401 9.55 -21.70 -14.99
N ASP A 402 10.51 -22.51 -15.39
CA ASP A 402 10.41 -23.96 -15.25
C ASP A 402 10.32 -24.35 -13.75
N PRO A 403 9.22 -24.99 -13.28
CA PRO A 403 9.03 -25.26 -11.84
C PRO A 403 10.13 -26.12 -11.24
N GLU A 404 10.65 -27.09 -11.99
CA GLU A 404 11.69 -28.02 -11.53
C GLU A 404 13.06 -27.35 -11.42
N ALA A 405 13.31 -26.31 -12.20
CA ALA A 405 14.52 -25.49 -12.09
C ALA A 405 14.47 -24.53 -10.89
N GLN A 406 13.26 -24.22 -10.39
CA GLN A 406 13.09 -23.33 -9.24
C GLN A 406 13.28 -24.09 -7.93
N ARG A 407 14.07 -23.51 -7.02
CA ARG A 407 14.32 -24.08 -5.69
C ARG A 407 13.30 -23.53 -4.69
N TRP A 408 12.02 -23.84 -4.84
CA TRP A 408 10.95 -23.35 -3.96
C TRP A 408 10.63 -24.28 -2.78
N ALA A 409 11.66 -24.92 -2.22
CA ALA A 409 11.51 -25.93 -1.19
C ALA A 409 10.83 -25.41 0.09
N ASN A 410 11.05 -24.14 0.43
CA ASN A 410 10.52 -23.48 1.63
C ASN A 410 9.39 -22.49 1.31
N LEU A 411 8.79 -22.55 0.11
CA LEU A 411 7.65 -21.70 -0.24
C LEU A 411 6.39 -22.17 0.50
N THR A 412 5.70 -21.29 1.24
CA THR A 412 4.47 -21.64 1.99
C THR A 412 3.19 -21.21 1.28
N LYS A 413 3.24 -20.10 0.52
CA LYS A 413 2.10 -19.57 -0.25
C LYS A 413 2.52 -19.18 -1.65
N LEU A 414 1.78 -19.66 -2.65
CA LEU A 414 1.95 -19.28 -4.05
C LEU A 414 0.63 -18.78 -4.64
N GLU A 415 0.66 -17.58 -5.20
CA GLU A 415 -0.46 -16.99 -5.92
C GLU A 415 -0.04 -16.59 -7.33
N ILE A 416 -0.78 -17.05 -8.34
CA ILE A 416 -0.49 -16.87 -9.76
C ILE A 416 -1.71 -16.23 -10.44
N MET A 417 -1.54 -14.99 -10.89
CA MET A 417 -2.55 -14.26 -11.65
C MET A 417 -2.49 -14.56 -13.17
N PRO A 418 -1.31 -14.68 -13.81
CA PRO A 418 -1.23 -15.02 -15.23
C PRO A 418 -1.87 -16.37 -15.57
N THR A 419 -2.25 -16.52 -16.83
CA THR A 419 -2.81 -17.79 -17.32
C THR A 419 -1.72 -18.85 -17.42
N ILE A 420 -1.91 -19.99 -16.75
CA ILE A 420 -1.00 -21.15 -16.84
C ILE A 420 -1.71 -22.37 -17.42
N SER A 421 -0.96 -23.28 -18.03
CA SER A 421 -1.51 -24.54 -18.53
C SER A 421 -1.73 -25.55 -17.40
N THR A 422 -2.61 -26.52 -17.66
CA THR A 422 -2.82 -27.65 -16.74
C THR A 422 -1.53 -28.48 -16.55
N GLU A 423 -0.74 -28.68 -17.61
CA GLU A 423 0.55 -29.37 -17.52
C GLU A 423 1.53 -28.62 -16.58
N TYR A 424 1.61 -27.30 -16.72
CA TYR A 424 2.44 -26.47 -15.85
C TYR A 424 2.00 -26.58 -14.39
N LEU A 425 0.69 -26.53 -14.11
CA LEU A 425 0.14 -26.70 -12.77
C LEU A 425 0.55 -28.04 -12.14
N LEU A 426 0.48 -29.14 -12.89
CA LEU A 426 0.85 -30.45 -12.37
C LEU A 426 2.35 -30.55 -12.03
N ARG A 427 3.21 -30.02 -12.91
CA ARG A 427 4.66 -29.93 -12.65
C ARG A 427 4.97 -29.04 -11.46
N LEU A 428 4.21 -27.95 -11.33
CA LEU A 428 4.32 -27.01 -10.21
C LEU A 428 3.95 -27.67 -8.87
N ILE A 429 2.85 -28.41 -8.79
CA ILE A 429 2.44 -29.10 -7.55
C ILE A 429 3.54 -30.04 -7.02
N SER A 430 4.24 -30.75 -7.92
CA SER A 430 5.38 -31.59 -7.55
C SER A 430 6.55 -30.81 -6.97
N ALA A 431 6.77 -29.57 -7.42
CA ALA A 431 7.89 -28.73 -7.05
C ALA A 431 7.67 -27.93 -5.75
N LEU A 432 6.55 -28.13 -5.06
CA LEU A 432 6.09 -27.32 -3.93
C LEU A 432 5.94 -28.12 -2.62
N PRO A 433 7.04 -28.67 -2.07
CA PRO A 433 6.97 -29.65 -0.98
C PRO A 433 6.52 -29.10 0.39
N ARG A 434 6.45 -27.77 0.56
CA ARG A 434 6.02 -27.10 1.79
C ARG A 434 4.89 -26.08 1.59
N THR A 435 4.36 -25.99 0.38
CA THR A 435 3.30 -25.00 0.09
C THR A 435 2.01 -25.46 0.76
N GLU A 436 1.42 -24.56 1.56
CA GLU A 436 0.14 -24.75 2.23
C GLU A 436 -1.00 -24.13 1.43
N GLU A 437 -0.74 -23.04 0.70
CA GLU A 437 -1.75 -22.34 -0.10
C GLU A 437 -1.27 -22.16 -1.55
N LEU A 438 -2.05 -22.68 -2.49
CA LEU A 438 -1.85 -22.53 -3.93
C LEU A 438 -3.09 -21.89 -4.57
N VAL A 439 -2.92 -20.70 -5.13
CA VAL A 439 -3.96 -19.93 -5.81
C VAL A 439 -3.58 -19.69 -7.26
N VAL A 440 -4.43 -20.13 -8.19
CA VAL A 440 -4.29 -19.91 -9.63
C VAL A 440 -5.54 -19.21 -10.13
N HIS A 441 -5.40 -17.96 -10.56
CA HIS A 441 -6.54 -17.15 -11.00
C HIS A 441 -6.98 -17.43 -12.43
N SER A 442 -6.11 -18.01 -13.25
CA SER A 442 -6.44 -18.38 -14.62
C SER A 442 -5.72 -19.65 -15.05
N LEU A 443 -6.47 -20.74 -15.17
CA LEU A 443 -6.00 -22.04 -15.63
C LEU A 443 -6.55 -22.32 -17.04
N ALA A 444 -5.65 -22.52 -17.99
CA ALA A 444 -5.97 -23.04 -19.31
C ALA A 444 -6.14 -24.57 -19.24
N LEU A 445 -7.39 -25.00 -19.28
CA LEU A 445 -7.77 -26.40 -19.38
C LEU A 445 -7.60 -26.87 -20.83
N ALA A 446 -6.74 -27.85 -21.06
CA ALA A 446 -6.53 -28.45 -22.37
C ALA A 446 -7.43 -29.68 -22.54
N GLY A 447 -8.02 -29.87 -23.73
CA GLY A 447 -8.94 -30.97 -24.05
C GLY A 447 -8.28 -32.33 -24.31
N GLY A 448 -7.14 -32.62 -23.67
CA GLY A 448 -6.40 -33.88 -23.80
C GLY A 448 -6.56 -34.80 -22.59
N GLU A 449 -6.13 -36.06 -22.72
CA GLU A 449 -6.07 -36.97 -21.58
C GLU A 449 -5.06 -36.47 -20.55
N LEU A 450 -5.49 -36.33 -19.29
CA LEU A 450 -4.62 -35.99 -18.17
C LEU A 450 -3.57 -37.12 -17.97
N PRO A 451 -2.31 -36.80 -17.63
CA PRO A 451 -1.25 -37.79 -17.40
C PRO A 451 -1.70 -38.88 -16.42
N GLN A 452 -1.32 -40.14 -16.65
CA GLN A 452 -1.70 -41.24 -15.74
C GLN A 452 -1.12 -41.03 -14.33
N ASP A 453 0.13 -40.59 -14.26
CA ASP A 453 0.84 -40.30 -13.02
C ASP A 453 0.66 -38.82 -12.63
N LEU A 454 -0.29 -38.57 -11.72
CA LEU A 454 -0.51 -37.25 -11.15
C LEU A 454 0.38 -37.01 -9.93
N PRO A 455 0.79 -35.76 -9.69
CA PRO A 455 1.65 -35.41 -8.57
C PRO A 455 0.94 -35.61 -7.22
N THR A 456 1.70 -36.05 -6.22
CA THR A 456 1.23 -36.13 -4.83
C THR A 456 1.82 -35.00 -4.02
N ASN A 457 1.00 -34.31 -3.23
CA ASN A 457 1.46 -33.26 -2.35
C ASN A 457 0.67 -33.29 -1.03
N ALA A 458 1.38 -33.49 0.07
CA ALA A 458 0.78 -33.67 1.39
C ALA A 458 0.73 -32.36 2.22
N THR A 459 1.10 -31.22 1.65
CA THR A 459 1.17 -29.95 2.38
C THR A 459 0.13 -28.94 1.93
N ILE A 460 -0.34 -29.00 0.68
CA ILE A 460 -1.34 -28.05 0.18
C ILE A 460 -2.67 -28.26 0.91
N ARG A 461 -3.07 -27.26 1.69
CA ARG A 461 -4.31 -27.22 2.46
C ARG A 461 -5.39 -26.38 1.78
N ILE A 462 -4.98 -25.30 1.13
CA ILE A 462 -5.87 -24.40 0.40
C ILE A 462 -5.50 -24.47 -1.08
N LEU A 463 -6.43 -24.96 -1.90
CA LEU A 463 -6.29 -25.02 -3.35
C LEU A 463 -7.39 -24.19 -4.02
N ARG A 464 -6.99 -23.15 -4.75
CA ARG A 464 -7.93 -22.31 -5.52
C ARG A 464 -7.57 -22.34 -6.99
N LEU A 465 -8.45 -22.88 -7.82
CA LEU A 465 -8.26 -23.00 -9.26
C LEU A 465 -9.39 -22.31 -10.00
N ASN A 466 -9.07 -21.17 -10.60
CA ASN A 466 -9.99 -20.41 -11.45
C ASN A 466 -9.69 -20.66 -12.92
N TYR A 467 -10.75 -20.75 -13.73
CA TYR A 467 -10.69 -20.92 -15.18
C TYR A 467 -11.91 -20.28 -15.82
N ARG A 468 -11.84 -20.00 -17.12
CA ARG A 468 -12.96 -19.41 -17.86
C ARG A 468 -14.11 -20.41 -17.95
N LEU A 469 -15.30 -20.01 -17.49
CA LEU A 469 -16.49 -20.87 -17.50
C LEU A 469 -17.06 -21.04 -18.90
N THR A 470 -16.98 -22.26 -19.42
CA THR A 470 -17.66 -22.77 -20.61
C THR A 470 -18.12 -24.20 -20.30
N LYS A 471 -19.10 -24.75 -21.03
CA LYS A 471 -19.58 -26.12 -20.79
C LYS A 471 -18.45 -27.15 -20.84
N ASP A 472 -17.53 -26.99 -21.79
CA ASP A 472 -16.38 -27.90 -21.95
C ASP A 472 -15.38 -27.73 -20.81
N SER A 473 -15.12 -26.50 -20.36
CA SER A 473 -14.18 -26.24 -19.26
C SER A 473 -14.71 -26.70 -17.91
N GLU A 474 -16.02 -26.70 -17.68
CA GLU A 474 -16.63 -27.30 -16.49
C GLU A 474 -16.38 -28.80 -16.40
N GLN A 475 -16.54 -29.53 -17.52
CA GLN A 475 -16.27 -30.96 -17.57
C GLN A 475 -14.78 -31.27 -17.38
N LEU A 476 -13.90 -30.52 -18.03
CA LEU A 476 -12.45 -30.67 -17.89
C LEU A 476 -11.96 -30.32 -16.49
N GLY A 477 -12.48 -29.25 -15.89
CA GLY A 477 -12.17 -28.85 -14.51
C GLY A 477 -12.59 -29.90 -13.49
N LEU A 478 -13.80 -30.46 -13.65
CA LEU A 478 -14.28 -31.57 -12.83
C LEU A 478 -13.40 -32.82 -13.00
N ALA A 479 -13.03 -33.19 -14.23
CA ALA A 479 -12.17 -34.32 -14.51
C ALA A 479 -10.77 -34.17 -13.87
N LEU A 480 -10.21 -32.97 -13.91
CA LEU A 480 -8.95 -32.64 -13.25
C LEU A 480 -9.03 -32.83 -11.74
N ILE A 481 -10.01 -32.20 -11.08
CA ILE A 481 -10.15 -32.30 -9.63
C ILE A 481 -10.45 -33.71 -9.16
N ARG A 482 -11.30 -34.46 -9.88
CA ARG A 482 -11.60 -35.86 -9.56
C ARG A 482 -10.36 -36.73 -9.45
N ARG A 483 -9.35 -36.46 -10.29
CA ARG A 483 -8.10 -37.22 -10.29
C ARG A 483 -7.05 -36.62 -9.35
N LEU A 484 -7.02 -35.31 -9.20
CA LEU A 484 -6.01 -34.60 -8.42
C LEU A 484 -6.29 -34.65 -6.91
N LEU A 485 -7.53 -34.43 -6.47
CA LEU A 485 -7.87 -34.31 -5.05
C LEU A 485 -7.45 -35.53 -4.20
N PRO A 486 -7.63 -36.79 -4.65
CA PRO A 486 -7.16 -37.96 -3.90
C PRO A 486 -5.63 -38.03 -3.72
N ARG A 487 -4.86 -37.25 -4.50
CA ARG A 487 -3.39 -37.13 -4.39
C ARG A 487 -2.95 -35.96 -3.52
N LEU A 488 -3.90 -35.17 -3.02
CA LEU A 488 -3.67 -34.00 -2.17
C LEU A 488 -4.36 -34.18 -0.81
N PRO A 489 -3.87 -35.10 0.04
CA PRO A 489 -4.58 -35.54 1.25
C PRO A 489 -4.77 -34.45 2.32
N ALA A 490 -4.03 -33.34 2.24
CA ALA A 490 -4.11 -32.25 3.21
C ALA A 490 -5.09 -31.14 2.82
N VAL A 491 -5.75 -31.23 1.65
CA VAL A 491 -6.66 -30.17 1.19
C VAL A 491 -7.89 -30.10 2.10
N ASP A 492 -8.02 -28.97 2.77
CA ASP A 492 -9.13 -28.61 3.65
C ASP A 492 -10.08 -27.61 2.98
N GLU A 493 -9.55 -26.74 2.11
CA GLU A 493 -10.30 -25.74 1.36
C GLU A 493 -10.06 -25.87 -0.14
N LEU A 494 -11.14 -26.01 -0.91
CA LEU A 494 -11.13 -26.09 -2.37
C LEU A 494 -12.03 -25.01 -2.96
N PHE A 495 -11.47 -24.14 -3.81
CA PHE A 495 -12.23 -23.11 -4.52
C PHE A 495 -12.16 -23.29 -6.04
N MET A 496 -13.32 -23.20 -6.69
CA MET A 496 -13.48 -23.21 -8.14
C MET A 496 -14.62 -22.25 -8.53
N PRO A 497 -14.60 -21.69 -9.75
CA PRO A 497 -15.58 -20.68 -10.19
C PRO A 497 -16.99 -21.24 -10.41
N SER A 498 -17.14 -22.55 -10.59
CA SER A 498 -18.44 -23.22 -10.71
C SER A 498 -18.34 -24.61 -10.09
N PHE A 499 -19.39 -24.99 -9.37
CA PHE A 499 -19.58 -26.32 -8.80
C PHE A 499 -20.83 -26.93 -9.45
N PRO A 500 -20.71 -27.56 -10.64
CA PRO A 500 -21.86 -28.15 -11.31
C PRO A 500 -22.42 -29.31 -10.45
N PRO A 501 -23.69 -29.72 -10.61
CA PRO A 501 -24.29 -30.79 -9.79
C PRO A 501 -23.42 -32.07 -9.62
N PRO A 502 -22.75 -32.59 -10.67
CA PRO A 502 -21.85 -33.75 -10.54
C PRO A 502 -20.61 -33.54 -9.68
N PHE A 503 -20.27 -32.29 -9.36
CA PHE A 503 -19.20 -31.93 -8.43
C PHE A 503 -19.62 -32.18 -6.98
N TYR A 504 -20.85 -31.84 -6.60
CA TYR A 504 -21.35 -32.10 -5.25
C TYR A 504 -21.48 -33.60 -4.97
N ASP A 505 -21.89 -34.39 -5.97
CA ASP A 505 -21.90 -35.85 -5.85
C ASP A 505 -20.49 -36.40 -5.62
N PHE A 506 -19.52 -35.91 -6.38
CA PHE A 506 -18.11 -36.25 -6.17
C PHE A 506 -17.60 -35.82 -4.78
N LEU A 507 -17.93 -34.62 -4.30
CA LEU A 507 -17.53 -34.18 -2.97
C LEU A 507 -18.13 -35.05 -1.86
N ARG A 508 -19.38 -35.52 -2.02
CA ARG A 508 -19.99 -36.49 -1.09
C ARG A 508 -19.23 -37.81 -1.06
N GLU A 509 -18.79 -38.30 -2.22
CA GLU A 509 -17.95 -39.51 -2.31
C GLU A 509 -16.58 -39.33 -1.64
N GLN A 510 -16.00 -38.14 -1.72
CA GLN A 510 -14.69 -37.83 -1.13
C GLN A 510 -14.76 -37.40 0.33
N ALA A 511 -15.94 -37.04 0.86
CA ALA A 511 -16.11 -36.57 2.23
C ALA A 511 -15.52 -37.51 3.32
N PRO A 512 -15.55 -38.85 3.19
CA PRO A 512 -14.89 -39.73 4.16
C PRO A 512 -13.37 -39.57 4.21
N SER A 513 -12.74 -39.25 3.08
CA SER A 513 -11.30 -39.06 2.94
C SER A 513 -10.87 -37.60 3.15
N HIS A 514 -11.81 -36.66 2.94
CA HIS A 514 -11.62 -35.22 3.07
C HIS A 514 -12.78 -34.59 3.88
N PRO A 515 -12.87 -34.85 5.20
CA PRO A 515 -14.03 -34.47 6.00
C PRO A 515 -14.24 -32.96 6.09
N HIS A 516 -13.20 -32.16 5.94
CA HIS A 516 -13.26 -30.71 5.97
C HIS A 516 -13.90 -30.10 4.71
N ILE A 517 -13.83 -30.79 3.57
CA ILE A 517 -14.45 -30.35 2.31
C ILE A 517 -15.97 -30.55 2.33
N ALA A 518 -16.49 -31.42 3.21
CA ALA A 518 -17.92 -31.63 3.37
C ALA A 518 -18.69 -30.37 3.81
N ALA A 519 -18.00 -29.39 4.43
CA ALA A 519 -18.59 -28.10 4.79
C ALA A 519 -19.00 -27.23 3.59
N PHE A 520 -18.53 -27.56 2.38
CA PHE A 520 -18.91 -26.89 1.12
C PHE A 520 -20.13 -27.54 0.44
N LEU A 521 -20.66 -28.64 0.97
CA LEU A 521 -21.90 -29.22 0.48
C LEU A 521 -23.05 -28.27 0.88
N PRO A 522 -23.86 -27.76 -0.06
CA PRO A 522 -25.05 -27.01 0.30
C PRO A 522 -25.91 -27.88 1.21
N GLU A 523 -26.37 -27.30 2.33
CA GLU A 523 -27.35 -27.96 3.19
C GLU A 523 -28.57 -28.28 2.32
N VAL A 524 -28.68 -29.54 1.92
CA VAL A 524 -29.86 -30.02 1.21
C VAL A 524 -30.97 -29.93 2.24
N GLY A 525 -31.89 -28.98 2.04
CA GLY A 525 -33.05 -28.80 2.92
C GLY A 525 -33.71 -30.15 3.20
N ALA A 526 -33.77 -30.49 4.48
CA ALA A 526 -34.48 -31.66 4.99
C ALA A 526 -36.00 -31.52 4.80
#